data_AF-A0A941T582-F1
#
_entry.id   AF-A0A941T582-F1
#
_cell.length_a   1.000
_cell.length_b   1.000
_cell.length_c   1.000
_cell.angle_alpha   90.00
_cell.angle_beta   90.00
_cell.angle_gamma   90.00
#
_symmetry.space_group_name_H-M   'P 1'
#
loop_
_entity.id
_entity.type
_entity.pdbx_description
1 polymer ?
#
loop_
_entity_poly.entity_id
_entity_poly.type
_entity_poly.pdbx_seq_one_letter_code
_entity_poly.pdbx_strand_id
1 'polypeptide(L)'
;MNDLKDEWTHGLYGIPMESRRREAFNIVLSMPPGTNRDAVTQAARRFAQSEFSANHHYVFAAHDDEKHPHVHLCVQAQGIDGTRLNPRKADLQRWREHFAEKLREQGVRANATPRTARGVSKRSKRQPAIHRVSRVSREALPLTSKQAPQRTQDNFSASQRAALTAYRQIAAGLARSPNNEDRRLALGIVEFVRQMPALRDRNPPAASRDTPVAEPALKRSTGQDRDR
;
A
#
# COMPACT_ATOMS: atom_id res chain seq x y z
N MET A 1 -1.67 -29.73 -28.22
CA MET A 1 -1.63 -28.55 -27.33
C MET A 1 -2.62 -28.88 -26.23
N ASN A 2 -2.17 -29.37 -25.07
CA ASN A 2 -3.10 -29.74 -24.00
C ASN A 2 -3.73 -28.46 -23.44
N ASP A 3 -5.05 -28.46 -23.29
CA ASP A 3 -5.78 -27.36 -22.68
C ASP A 3 -5.37 -27.28 -21.20
N LEU A 4 -4.94 -26.10 -20.76
CA LEU A 4 -4.61 -25.81 -19.36
C LEU A 4 -5.80 -26.16 -18.44
N LYS A 5 -7.02 -25.94 -18.93
CA LYS A 5 -8.23 -26.33 -18.22
C LYS A 5 -8.28 -27.83 -18.02
N ASP A 6 -7.99 -28.62 -19.05
CA ASP A 6 -7.98 -30.07 -18.96
C ASP A 6 -6.88 -30.57 -18.01
N GLU A 7 -5.69 -29.95 -18.03
CA GLU A 7 -4.61 -30.26 -17.10
C GLU A 7 -5.00 -29.96 -15.65
N TRP A 8 -5.62 -28.81 -15.39
CA TRP A 8 -6.04 -28.43 -14.04
C TRP A 8 -7.27 -29.21 -13.58
N THR A 9 -8.11 -29.73 -14.47
CA THR A 9 -9.27 -30.56 -14.11
C THR A 9 -8.88 -32.03 -13.89
N HIS A 10 -7.99 -32.58 -14.71
CA HIS A 10 -7.68 -34.02 -14.74
C HIS A 10 -6.28 -34.40 -14.28
N GLY A 11 -5.45 -33.43 -13.89
CA GLY A 11 -4.12 -33.68 -13.33
C GLY A 11 -4.16 -34.48 -12.02
N LEU A 12 -2.98 -34.90 -11.55
CA LEU A 12 -2.80 -35.75 -10.36
C LEU A 12 -3.56 -35.24 -9.11
N TYR A 13 -3.70 -33.91 -9.02
CA TYR A 13 -4.51 -33.22 -8.01
C TYR A 13 -5.45 -32.18 -8.65
N GLY A 14 -6.28 -32.61 -9.59
CA GLY A 14 -7.22 -31.75 -10.30
C GLY A 14 -8.14 -30.91 -9.41
N ILE A 15 -8.55 -29.75 -9.91
CA ILE A 15 -9.56 -28.88 -9.31
C ILE A 15 -10.94 -29.44 -9.71
N PRO A 16 -11.74 -29.95 -8.75
CA PRO A 16 -13.07 -30.46 -9.07
C PRO A 16 -14.01 -29.31 -9.47
N MET A 17 -15.00 -29.62 -10.29
CA MET A 17 -16.03 -28.65 -10.72
C MET A 17 -16.79 -28.04 -9.54
N GLU A 18 -17.02 -28.84 -8.50
CA GLU A 18 -17.63 -28.40 -7.25
C GLU A 18 -16.69 -28.68 -6.08
N SER A 19 -16.39 -27.63 -5.31
CA SER A 19 -15.61 -27.76 -4.08
C SER A 19 -16.16 -26.88 -2.97
N ARG A 20 -16.20 -27.43 -1.76
CA ARG A 20 -16.51 -26.69 -0.54
C ARG A 20 -15.32 -25.92 0.03
N ARG A 21 -14.12 -26.13 -0.52
CA ARG A 21 -12.88 -25.48 -0.09
C ARG A 21 -12.31 -24.61 -1.21
N ARG A 22 -11.41 -23.70 -0.84
CA ARG A 22 -10.72 -22.84 -1.80
C ARG A 22 -9.69 -23.66 -2.58
N GLU A 23 -9.91 -23.83 -3.88
CA GLU A 23 -9.00 -24.60 -4.76
C GLU A 23 -7.96 -23.75 -5.49
N ALA A 24 -8.12 -22.42 -5.51
CA ALA A 24 -7.13 -21.51 -6.05
C ALA A 24 -7.03 -20.20 -5.25
N PHE A 25 -5.83 -19.62 -5.25
CA PHE A 25 -5.54 -18.30 -4.71
C PHE A 25 -5.34 -17.31 -5.84
N ASN A 26 -6.12 -16.23 -5.82
CA ASN A 26 -5.97 -15.11 -6.73
C ASN A 26 -5.12 -14.03 -6.08
N ILE A 27 -3.95 -13.75 -6.64
CA ILE A 27 -3.00 -12.74 -6.18
C ILE A 27 -2.92 -11.65 -7.24
N VAL A 28 -2.96 -10.39 -6.83
CA VAL A 28 -2.79 -9.25 -7.74
C VAL A 28 -1.55 -8.47 -7.33
N LEU A 29 -0.63 -8.35 -8.27
CA LEU A 29 0.58 -7.53 -8.14
C LEU A 29 0.39 -6.29 -8.99
N SER A 30 0.47 -5.10 -8.38
CA SER A 30 0.18 -3.84 -9.06
C SER A 30 1.15 -2.76 -8.67
N MET A 31 1.27 -1.74 -9.53
CA MET A 31 2.07 -0.55 -9.30
C MET A 31 1.30 0.73 -9.63
N PRO A 32 1.75 1.90 -9.13
CA PRO A 32 1.16 3.19 -9.47
C PRO A 32 1.25 3.50 -10.98
N PRO A 33 0.37 4.39 -11.49
CA PRO A 33 0.42 4.83 -12.88
C PRO A 33 1.78 5.44 -13.22
N GLY A 34 2.24 5.24 -14.46
CA GLY A 34 3.55 5.69 -14.92
C GLY A 34 4.70 4.71 -14.63
N THR A 35 4.45 3.59 -13.93
CA THR A 35 5.44 2.52 -13.81
C THR A 35 5.52 1.72 -15.12
N ASN A 36 6.72 1.35 -15.56
CA ASN A 36 6.94 0.55 -16.77
C ASN A 36 6.20 -0.82 -16.67
N ARG A 37 5.27 -1.08 -17.60
CA ARG A 37 4.42 -2.28 -17.63
C ARG A 37 5.21 -3.57 -17.85
N ASP A 38 6.20 -3.55 -18.72
CA ASP A 38 7.04 -4.71 -19.01
C ASP A 38 7.87 -5.08 -17.79
N ALA A 39 8.43 -4.07 -17.11
CA ALA A 39 9.15 -4.27 -15.86
C ALA A 39 8.25 -4.89 -14.77
N VAL A 40 7.00 -4.43 -14.65
CA VAL A 40 6.01 -5.01 -13.72
C VAL A 40 5.69 -6.46 -14.09
N THR A 41 5.48 -6.74 -15.38
CA THR A 41 5.16 -8.08 -15.89
C THR A 41 6.32 -9.05 -15.65
N GLN A 42 7.56 -8.63 -15.94
CA GLN A 42 8.75 -9.44 -15.71
C GLN A 42 9.02 -9.67 -14.22
N ALA A 43 8.83 -8.64 -13.40
CA ALA A 43 8.94 -8.78 -11.94
C ALA A 43 7.90 -9.78 -11.40
N ALA A 44 6.66 -9.72 -11.88
CA ALA A 44 5.60 -10.65 -11.48
C ALA A 44 5.90 -12.08 -11.92
N ARG A 45 6.42 -12.27 -13.15
CA ARG A 45 6.85 -13.58 -13.67
C ARG A 45 7.95 -14.18 -12.79
N ARG A 46 9.00 -13.41 -12.48
CA ARG A 46 10.13 -13.86 -11.64
C ARG A 46 9.70 -14.16 -10.21
N PHE A 47 8.82 -13.34 -9.65
CA PHE A 47 8.22 -13.58 -8.34
C PHE A 47 7.46 -14.91 -8.34
N ALA A 48 6.57 -15.13 -9.32
CA ALA A 48 5.75 -16.34 -9.39
C ALA A 48 6.60 -17.60 -9.56
N GLN A 49 7.62 -17.52 -10.41
CA GLN A 49 8.58 -18.61 -10.60
C GLN A 49 9.26 -18.95 -9.28
N SER A 50 9.84 -17.96 -8.60
CA SER A 50 10.57 -18.21 -7.37
C SER A 50 9.69 -18.65 -6.20
N GLU A 51 8.42 -18.21 -6.13
CA GLU A 51 7.54 -18.50 -4.99
C GLU A 51 6.74 -19.80 -5.18
N PHE A 52 6.34 -20.13 -6.41
CA PHE A 52 5.37 -21.18 -6.65
C PHE A 52 5.91 -22.34 -7.50
N SER A 53 6.85 -22.13 -8.42
CA SER A 53 7.20 -23.17 -9.42
C SER A 53 7.80 -24.44 -8.82
N ALA A 54 8.29 -24.38 -7.57
CA ALA A 54 8.84 -25.56 -6.89
C ALA A 54 7.76 -26.59 -6.52
N ASN A 55 6.52 -26.15 -6.25
CA ASN A 55 5.48 -27.05 -5.74
C ASN A 55 4.05 -26.75 -6.22
N HIS A 56 3.77 -25.62 -6.86
CA HIS A 56 2.42 -25.21 -7.22
C HIS A 56 2.33 -24.86 -8.70
N HIS A 57 1.27 -25.34 -9.35
CA HIS A 57 0.86 -24.84 -10.65
C HIS A 57 0.27 -23.43 -10.51
N TYR A 58 0.62 -22.56 -11.44
CA TYR A 58 0.09 -21.21 -11.48
C TYR A 58 -0.01 -20.72 -12.91
N VAL A 59 -0.91 -19.76 -13.12
CA VAL A 59 -0.99 -18.97 -14.35
C VAL A 59 -1.02 -17.50 -14.01
N PHE A 60 -0.53 -16.66 -14.92
CA PHE A 60 -0.58 -15.22 -14.76
C PHE A 60 -1.04 -14.53 -16.05
N ALA A 61 -1.73 -13.41 -15.87
CA ALA A 61 -2.18 -12.53 -16.94
C ALA A 61 -1.83 -11.08 -16.58
N ALA A 62 -1.15 -10.40 -17.48
CA ALA A 62 -0.84 -8.97 -17.34
C ALA A 62 -1.92 -8.15 -18.05
N HIS A 63 -2.37 -7.07 -17.41
CA HIS A 63 -3.33 -6.14 -17.98
C HIS A 63 -2.61 -4.88 -18.49
N ASP A 64 -2.87 -4.52 -19.75
CA ASP A 64 -2.32 -3.37 -20.46
C ASP A 64 -3.32 -2.20 -20.57
N ASP A 65 -4.59 -2.44 -20.32
CA ASP A 65 -5.74 -1.56 -20.54
C ASP A 65 -6.03 -0.58 -19.38
N GLU A 66 -5.66 -0.92 -18.15
CA GLU A 66 -5.97 -0.11 -16.96
C GLU A 66 -4.85 0.88 -16.60
N LYS A 67 -5.18 2.04 -16.02
CA LYS A 67 -4.18 3.07 -15.62
C LYS A 67 -3.10 2.54 -14.69
N HIS A 68 -3.47 1.58 -13.84
CA HIS A 68 -2.55 0.92 -12.93
C HIS A 68 -2.00 -0.35 -13.58
N PRO A 69 -0.70 -0.44 -13.88
CA PRO A 69 -0.11 -1.69 -14.35
C PRO A 69 -0.28 -2.78 -13.30
N HIS A 70 -0.90 -3.90 -13.67
CA HIS A 70 -1.16 -5.01 -12.76
C HIS A 70 -1.14 -6.38 -13.46
N VAL A 71 -0.80 -7.39 -12.66
CA VAL A 71 -0.75 -8.79 -13.08
C VAL A 71 -1.61 -9.61 -12.11
N HIS A 72 -2.53 -10.37 -12.68
CA HIS A 72 -3.29 -11.39 -11.97
C HIS A 72 -2.52 -12.69 -11.96
N LEU A 73 -2.43 -13.34 -10.81
CA LEU A 73 -1.93 -14.71 -10.66
C LEU A 73 -3.02 -15.58 -10.07
N CYS A 74 -3.27 -16.72 -10.70
CA CYS A 74 -4.08 -17.79 -10.16
C CYS A 74 -3.15 -18.94 -9.80
N VAL A 75 -3.09 -19.30 -8.51
CA VAL A 75 -2.22 -20.36 -7.99
C VAL A 75 -3.09 -21.49 -7.47
N GLN A 76 -2.84 -22.72 -7.93
CA GLN A 76 -3.55 -23.89 -7.45
C GLN A 76 -3.23 -24.09 -5.95
N ALA A 77 -4.28 -24.25 -5.14
CA ALA A 77 -4.13 -24.38 -3.70
C ALA A 77 -3.45 -25.70 -3.32
N GLN A 78 -3.62 -26.75 -4.12
CA GLN A 78 -3.00 -28.04 -3.93
C GLN A 78 -1.64 -28.05 -4.64
N GLY A 79 -0.58 -28.42 -3.92
CA GLY A 79 0.76 -28.59 -4.47
C GLY A 79 0.98 -29.99 -5.05
N ILE A 80 2.06 -30.13 -5.82
CA ILE A 80 2.50 -31.38 -6.46
C ILE A 80 2.86 -32.42 -5.40
N ASP A 81 3.36 -31.99 -4.24
CA ASP A 81 3.67 -32.84 -3.09
C ASP A 81 2.45 -33.21 -2.22
N GLY A 82 1.24 -32.81 -2.60
CA GLY A 82 0.03 -33.04 -1.80
C GLY A 82 -0.16 -32.09 -0.63
N THR A 83 0.73 -31.12 -0.41
CA THR A 83 0.54 -30.04 0.58
C THR A 83 -0.30 -28.90 0.02
N ARG A 84 -1.03 -28.20 0.89
CA ARG A 84 -1.88 -27.07 0.47
C ARG A 84 -1.25 -25.73 0.80
N LEU A 85 -1.30 -24.81 -0.16
CA LEU A 85 -0.93 -23.42 0.02
C LEU A 85 -1.83 -22.79 1.09
N ASN A 86 -1.22 -22.25 2.14
CA ASN A 86 -1.93 -21.65 3.27
C ASN A 86 -1.31 -20.30 3.66
N PRO A 87 -1.48 -19.26 2.82
CA PRO A 87 -0.79 -17.99 3.02
C PRO A 87 -1.31 -17.29 4.27
N ARG A 88 -0.40 -17.09 5.22
CA ARG A 88 -0.59 -16.33 6.46
C ARG A 88 -0.07 -14.91 6.30
N LYS A 89 -0.31 -14.08 7.32
CA LYS A 89 0.07 -12.65 7.30
C LYS A 89 1.56 -12.42 7.06
N ALA A 90 2.42 -13.29 7.61
CA ALA A 90 3.86 -13.21 7.40
C ALA A 90 4.20 -13.48 5.93
N ASP A 91 3.58 -14.50 5.32
CA ASP A 91 3.80 -14.86 3.91
C ASP A 91 3.39 -13.71 2.99
N LEU A 92 2.24 -13.08 3.27
CA LEU A 92 1.80 -11.90 2.51
C LEU A 92 2.78 -10.71 2.61
N GLN A 93 3.49 -10.56 3.71
CA GLN A 93 4.52 -9.52 3.83
C GLN A 93 5.78 -9.92 3.06
N ARG A 94 6.24 -11.16 3.20
CA ARG A 94 7.39 -11.69 2.44
C ARG A 94 7.14 -11.60 0.94
N TRP A 95 5.94 -11.93 0.46
CA TRP A 95 5.57 -11.80 -0.95
C TRP A 95 5.63 -10.36 -1.45
N ARG A 96 5.23 -9.38 -0.63
CA ARG A 96 5.34 -7.96 -0.99
C ARG A 96 6.80 -7.54 -1.11
N GLU A 97 7.63 -7.97 -0.17
CA GLU A 97 9.07 -7.68 -0.15
C GLU A 97 9.79 -8.32 -1.35
N HIS A 98 9.48 -9.57 -1.63
CA HIS A 98 10.02 -10.33 -2.75
C HIS A 98 9.58 -9.71 -4.09
N PHE A 99 8.32 -9.32 -4.25
CA PHE A 99 7.89 -8.61 -5.44
C PHE A 99 8.59 -7.25 -5.59
N ALA A 100 8.78 -6.50 -4.51
CA ALA A 100 9.53 -5.25 -4.55
C ALA A 100 11.02 -5.46 -4.91
N GLU A 101 11.61 -6.57 -4.47
CA GLU A 101 12.95 -6.99 -4.90
C GLU A 101 13.00 -7.25 -6.40
N LYS A 102 12.08 -8.07 -6.94
CA LYS A 102 12.02 -8.33 -8.38
C LYS A 102 11.76 -7.07 -9.19
N LEU A 103 10.98 -6.11 -8.68
CA LEU A 103 10.82 -4.80 -9.30
C LEU A 103 12.13 -4.02 -9.37
N ARG A 104 12.94 -4.02 -8.30
CA ARG A 104 14.25 -3.35 -8.28
C ARG A 104 15.23 -3.98 -9.27
N GLU A 105 15.22 -5.31 -9.41
CA GLU A 105 15.98 -6.01 -10.44
C GLU A 105 15.58 -5.58 -11.87
N GLN A 106 14.34 -5.12 -12.07
CA GLN A 106 13.85 -4.56 -13.34
C GLN A 106 14.01 -3.03 -13.43
N GLY A 107 14.78 -2.41 -12.54
CA GLY A 107 15.02 -0.96 -12.53
C GLY A 107 13.89 -0.11 -11.95
N VAL A 108 12.85 -0.73 -11.37
CA VAL A 108 11.74 -0.01 -10.74
C VAL A 108 12.05 0.24 -9.26
N ARG A 109 12.11 1.52 -8.86
CA ARG A 109 12.31 1.90 -7.46
C ARG A 109 11.06 1.59 -6.63
N ALA A 110 11.03 0.41 -6.02
CA ALA A 110 9.92 -0.06 -5.20
C ALA A 110 10.37 -0.54 -3.81
N ASN A 111 9.54 -0.23 -2.81
CA ASN A 111 9.69 -0.65 -1.41
C ASN A 111 8.38 -1.25 -0.87
N ALA A 112 8.49 -2.29 -0.04
CA ALA A 112 7.36 -3.01 0.54
C ALA A 112 7.13 -2.69 2.03
N THR A 113 7.29 -1.43 2.43
CA THR A 113 7.23 -1.03 3.84
C THR A 113 5.81 -1.24 4.42
N PRO A 114 5.67 -1.99 5.54
CA PRO A 114 4.38 -2.16 6.20
C PRO A 114 3.74 -0.83 6.58
N ARG A 115 2.40 -0.77 6.52
CA ARG A 115 1.62 0.41 6.94
C ARG A 115 1.96 0.88 8.36
N THR A 116 2.19 -0.06 9.27
CA THR A 116 2.55 0.22 10.68
C THR A 116 3.91 0.87 10.80
N ALA A 117 4.87 0.48 9.97
CA ALA A 117 6.19 1.11 9.92
C ALA A 117 6.14 2.53 9.35
N ARG A 118 5.17 2.84 8.46
CA ARG A 118 4.93 4.20 7.97
C ARG A 118 4.17 5.11 8.96
N GLY A 119 3.81 4.61 10.15
CA GLY A 119 3.05 5.38 11.13
C GLY A 119 1.62 5.73 10.70
N VAL A 120 1.04 5.02 9.73
CA VAL A 120 -0.35 5.23 9.31
C VAL A 120 -1.28 4.37 10.19
N SER A 121 -2.08 5.00 11.05
CA SER A 121 -3.00 4.33 11.99
C SER A 121 -4.38 4.08 11.41
N LYS A 122 -4.86 4.93 10.49
CA LYS A 122 -6.18 4.81 9.84
C LYS A 122 -6.22 3.58 8.92
N ARG A 123 -7.25 2.75 9.08
CA ARG A 123 -7.52 1.61 8.19
C ARG A 123 -8.27 2.13 6.96
N SER A 124 -7.95 1.60 5.78
CA SER A 124 -8.77 1.86 4.59
C SER A 124 -10.21 1.36 4.83
N LYS A 125 -11.18 2.02 4.20
CA LYS A 125 -12.58 1.58 4.22
C LYS A 125 -12.64 0.18 3.62
N ARG A 126 -13.48 -0.70 4.19
CA ARG A 126 -13.66 -2.06 3.64
C ARG A 126 -14.39 -1.97 2.29
N GLN A 127 -14.08 -2.88 1.37
CA GLN A 127 -14.70 -2.96 0.03
C GLN A 127 -16.24 -2.82 0.05
N PRO A 128 -17.00 -3.49 0.96
CA PRO A 128 -18.45 -3.32 1.01
C PRO A 128 -18.89 -1.91 1.39
N ALA A 129 -18.13 -1.22 2.25
CA ALA A 129 -18.40 0.18 2.60
C ALA A 129 -18.09 1.13 1.45
N ILE A 130 -17.08 0.83 0.62
CA ILE A 130 -16.77 1.59 -0.60
C ILE A 130 -17.91 1.42 -1.62
N HIS A 131 -18.34 0.18 -1.89
CA HIS A 131 -19.45 -0.09 -2.81
C HIS A 131 -20.80 0.47 -2.32
N ARG A 132 -21.03 0.52 -0.99
CA ARG A 132 -22.24 1.16 -0.44
C ARG A 132 -22.25 2.65 -0.69
N VAL A 133 -21.11 3.32 -0.50
CA VAL A 133 -20.99 4.77 -0.75
C VAL A 133 -21.14 5.06 -2.25
N SER A 134 -20.53 4.27 -3.13
CA SER A 134 -20.68 4.47 -4.58
C SER A 134 -22.10 4.17 -5.10
N ARG A 135 -22.86 3.31 -4.42
CA ARG A 135 -24.29 3.07 -4.72
C ARG A 135 -25.19 4.18 -4.19
N VAL A 136 -24.95 4.66 -2.96
CA VAL A 136 -25.71 5.77 -2.36
C VAL A 136 -25.49 7.10 -3.11
N SER A 137 -24.33 7.29 -3.76
CA SER A 137 -24.12 8.44 -4.65
C SER A 137 -24.98 8.44 -5.92
N ARG A 138 -25.69 7.34 -6.25
CA ARG A 138 -26.67 7.30 -7.35
C ARG A 138 -28.11 7.58 -6.92
N GLU A 139 -28.43 7.43 -5.63
CA GLU A 139 -29.79 7.62 -5.10
C GLU A 139 -29.68 8.43 -3.81
N ALA A 140 -29.89 9.74 -3.92
CA ALA A 140 -29.81 10.67 -2.82
C ALA A 140 -30.97 10.44 -1.82
N LEU A 141 -30.64 9.94 -0.63
CA LEU A 141 -31.39 10.21 0.62
C LEU A 141 -30.41 10.28 1.81
N PRO A 142 -30.51 11.31 2.68
CA PRO A 142 -29.59 11.50 3.79
C PRO A 142 -29.96 10.59 4.96
N LEU A 143 -29.29 9.43 5.07
CA LEU A 143 -29.38 8.59 6.25
C LEU A 143 -28.35 9.05 7.28
N THR A 144 -28.87 9.61 8.36
CA THR A 144 -28.17 9.93 9.61
C THR A 144 -27.17 8.84 9.98
N SER A 145 -25.88 9.19 9.93
CA SER A 145 -24.84 8.31 10.44
C SER A 145 -25.00 8.21 11.95
N LYS A 146 -25.50 7.08 12.46
CA LYS A 146 -25.12 6.65 13.81
C LYS A 146 -23.60 6.54 13.78
N GLN A 147 -22.93 7.55 14.34
CA GLN A 147 -21.49 7.58 14.49
C GLN A 147 -21.11 6.28 15.20
N ALA A 148 -20.48 5.36 14.47
CA ALA A 148 -19.77 4.28 15.11
C ALA A 148 -18.79 4.94 16.08
N PRO A 149 -18.71 4.50 17.35
CA PRO A 149 -17.88 5.16 18.33
C PRO A 149 -16.48 5.27 17.74
N GLN A 150 -15.96 6.50 17.67
CA GLN A 150 -14.55 6.74 17.46
C GLN A 150 -13.85 5.98 18.58
N ARG A 151 -13.50 4.71 18.32
CA ARG A 151 -12.54 3.99 19.15
C ARG A 151 -11.30 4.85 19.10
N THR A 152 -11.11 5.56 20.19
CA THR A 152 -9.97 6.37 20.55
C THR A 152 -8.74 5.95 19.75
N GLN A 153 -8.24 6.86 18.91
CA GLN A 153 -6.98 6.71 18.18
C GLN A 153 -5.77 6.75 19.15
N ASP A 154 -5.98 6.44 20.43
CA ASP A 154 -5.16 6.90 21.53
C ASP A 154 -4.09 5.90 21.93
N ASN A 155 -4.22 4.62 21.56
CA ASN A 155 -3.22 3.61 21.86
C ASN A 155 -2.56 3.08 20.59
N PHE A 156 -1.25 3.33 20.45
CA PHE A 156 -0.44 2.66 19.44
C PHE A 156 -0.62 1.14 19.57
N SER A 157 -0.97 0.47 18.48
CA SER A 157 -1.01 -0.99 18.46
C SER A 157 0.35 -1.55 18.85
N ALA A 158 0.41 -2.77 19.38
CA ALA A 158 1.68 -3.43 19.71
C ALA A 158 2.67 -3.39 18.54
N SER A 159 2.19 -3.57 17.30
CA SER A 159 2.99 -3.46 16.09
C SER A 159 3.50 -2.05 15.76
N GLN A 160 2.77 -0.99 16.12
CA GLN A 160 3.24 0.39 15.94
C GLN A 160 4.32 0.72 16.98
N ARG A 161 4.14 0.26 18.23
CA ARG A 161 5.16 0.40 19.27
C ARG A 161 6.44 -0.34 18.88
N ALA A 162 6.32 -1.58 18.40
CA ALA A 162 7.46 -2.35 17.92
C ALA A 162 8.20 -1.63 16.77
N ALA A 163 7.47 -1.08 15.79
CA ALA A 163 8.06 -0.30 14.71
C ALA A 163 8.82 0.94 15.22
N LEU A 164 8.23 1.72 16.14
CA LEU A 164 8.89 2.89 16.73
C LEU A 164 10.14 2.50 17.53
N THR A 165 10.09 1.40 18.28
CA THR A 165 11.25 0.86 19.00
C THR A 165 12.36 0.46 18.04
N ALA A 166 12.03 -0.22 16.94
CA ALA A 166 13.01 -0.60 15.92
C ALA A 166 13.71 0.63 15.30
N TYR A 167 12.95 1.67 14.91
CA TYR A 167 13.54 2.91 14.41
C TYR A 167 14.47 3.57 15.42
N ARG A 168 14.08 3.61 16.70
CA ARG A 168 14.93 4.15 17.78
C ARG A 168 16.23 3.38 17.93
N GLN A 169 16.17 2.04 17.91
CA GLN A 169 17.35 1.20 18.02
C GLN A 169 18.31 1.39 16.84
N ILE A 170 17.77 1.45 15.61
CA ILE A 170 18.56 1.68 14.41
C ILE A 170 19.21 3.07 14.44
N ALA A 171 18.44 4.13 14.74
CA ALA A 171 18.97 5.49 14.84
C ALA A 171 20.05 5.60 15.92
N ALA A 172 19.84 4.98 17.09
CA ALA A 172 20.83 4.97 18.16
C ALA A 172 22.10 4.18 17.78
N GLY A 173 21.96 3.08 17.03
CA GLY A 173 23.09 2.33 16.49
C GLY A 173 23.91 3.16 15.51
N LEU A 174 23.25 3.76 14.52
CA LEU A 174 23.89 4.59 13.50
C LEU A 174 24.53 5.86 14.07
N ALA A 175 23.92 6.48 15.08
CA ALA A 175 24.47 7.67 15.74
C ALA A 175 25.80 7.40 16.47
N ARG A 176 26.04 6.16 16.89
CA ARG A 176 27.30 5.74 17.53
C ARG A 176 28.38 5.30 16.53
N SER A 177 28.06 5.22 15.24
CA SER A 177 29.03 4.83 14.21
C SER A 177 30.10 5.92 14.06
N PRO A 178 31.37 5.54 13.83
CA PRO A 178 32.43 6.50 13.49
C PRO A 178 32.25 7.11 12.09
N ASN A 179 31.41 6.52 11.23
CA ASN A 179 31.15 7.01 9.88
C ASN A 179 30.19 8.22 9.88
N ASN A 180 30.57 9.29 9.19
CA ASN A 180 29.73 10.48 9.02
C ASN A 180 28.41 10.20 8.31
N GLU A 181 28.40 9.32 7.30
CA GLU A 181 27.19 8.97 6.55
C GLU A 181 26.16 8.26 7.44
N ASP A 182 26.61 7.38 8.34
CA ASP A 182 25.74 6.70 9.29
C ASP A 182 25.12 7.69 10.27
N ARG A 183 25.91 8.63 10.80
CA ARG A 183 25.41 9.68 11.71
C ARG A 183 24.40 10.60 11.00
N ARG A 184 24.63 10.93 9.73
CA ARG A 184 23.68 11.68 8.90
C ARG A 184 22.39 10.90 8.68
N LEU A 185 22.48 9.61 8.39
CA LEU A 185 21.33 8.73 8.23
C LEU A 185 20.53 8.62 9.54
N ALA A 186 21.20 8.56 10.69
CA ALA A 186 20.55 8.55 12.00
C ALA A 186 19.65 9.79 12.21
N LEU A 187 20.13 10.98 11.86
CA LEU A 187 19.33 12.21 11.89
C LEU A 187 18.12 12.13 10.95
N GLY A 188 18.31 11.58 9.74
CA GLY A 188 17.23 11.35 8.79
C GLY A 188 16.14 10.43 9.33
N ILE A 189 16.51 9.37 10.05
CA ILE A 189 15.54 8.45 10.68
C ILE A 189 14.74 9.15 11.78
N VAL A 190 15.41 9.96 12.61
CA VAL A 190 14.73 10.73 13.68
C VAL A 190 13.70 11.69 13.08
N GLU A 191 14.07 12.44 12.04
CA GLU A 191 13.16 13.36 11.38
C GLU A 191 11.99 12.63 10.71
N PHE A 192 12.25 11.51 10.04
CA PHE A 192 11.21 10.66 9.46
C PHE A 192 10.18 10.19 10.51
N VAL A 193 10.64 9.71 11.67
CA VAL A 193 9.77 9.28 12.77
C VAL A 193 8.94 10.46 13.29
N ARG A 194 9.54 11.66 13.44
CA ARG A 194 8.84 12.88 13.86
C ARG A 194 7.68 13.25 12.91
N GLN A 195 7.85 13.00 11.62
CA GLN A 195 6.85 13.31 10.59
C GLN A 195 5.78 12.22 10.39
N MET A 196 5.82 11.10 11.12
CA MET A 196 4.82 10.04 10.97
C MET A 196 3.40 10.53 11.29
N PRO A 197 2.38 10.21 10.48
CA PRO A 197 1.01 10.69 10.71
C PRO A 197 0.48 10.40 12.12
N ALA A 198 0.72 9.19 12.66
CA ALA A 198 0.28 8.85 14.01
C ALA A 198 0.98 9.65 15.13
N LEU A 199 2.10 10.33 14.85
CA LEU A 199 2.81 11.23 15.77
C LEU A 199 2.50 12.70 15.46
N ARG A 200 2.41 13.09 14.18
CA ARG A 200 1.99 14.43 13.73
C ARG A 200 0.58 14.78 14.16
N ASP A 201 -0.36 13.85 14.02
CA ASP A 201 -1.76 14.05 14.45
C ASP A 201 -1.86 14.26 15.98
N ARG A 202 -0.81 13.90 16.75
CA ARG A 202 -0.74 14.11 18.21
C ARG A 202 -0.03 15.41 18.60
N ASN A 203 0.96 15.84 17.82
CA ASN A 203 1.71 17.06 18.08
C ASN A 203 1.75 17.88 16.78
N PRO A 204 0.65 18.58 16.44
CA PRO A 204 0.61 19.38 15.24
C PRO A 204 1.73 20.42 15.31
N PRO A 205 2.45 20.69 14.20
CA PRO A 205 3.38 21.81 14.18
C PRO A 205 2.61 23.06 14.61
N ALA A 206 3.21 23.85 15.51
CA ALA A 206 2.63 25.13 15.92
C ALA A 206 2.25 25.91 14.66
N ALA A 207 0.94 26.13 14.47
CA ALA A 207 0.44 26.91 13.36
C ALA A 207 1.21 28.22 13.33
N SER A 208 1.86 28.51 12.20
CA SER A 208 2.34 29.87 11.92
C SER A 208 1.13 30.77 12.11
N ARG A 209 1.20 31.64 13.11
CA ARG A 209 0.25 32.73 13.26
C ARG A 209 0.50 33.63 12.06
N ASP A 210 -0.21 33.37 10.97
CA ASP A 210 -0.36 34.34 9.90
C ASP A 210 -1.12 35.50 10.52
N THR A 211 -0.37 36.51 10.98
CA THR A 211 -0.90 37.84 11.24
C THR A 211 -1.55 38.30 9.94
N PRO A 212 -2.86 38.61 9.94
CA PRO A 212 -3.49 39.16 8.75
C PRO A 212 -2.82 40.50 8.45
N VAL A 213 -2.13 40.57 7.31
CA VAL A 213 -1.65 41.82 6.74
C VAL A 213 -2.88 42.62 6.35
N ALA A 214 -3.09 43.76 7.03
CA ALA A 214 -4.13 44.70 6.68
C ALA A 214 -3.92 45.20 5.24
N GLU A 215 -4.93 45.05 4.39
CA GLU A 215 -4.97 45.69 3.07
C GLU A 215 -4.91 47.22 3.22
N PRO A 216 -4.08 47.93 2.46
CA PRO A 216 -4.10 49.39 2.48
C PRO A 216 -5.34 49.90 1.75
N ALA A 217 -6.13 50.72 2.44
CA ALA A 217 -7.28 51.41 1.89
C ALA A 217 -6.88 52.32 0.72
N LEU A 218 -7.44 52.04 -0.47
CA LEU A 218 -7.30 52.86 -1.66
C LEU A 218 -7.97 54.22 -1.43
N LYS A 219 -7.18 55.28 -1.27
CA LYS A 219 -7.66 56.67 -1.25
C LYS A 219 -8.29 57.01 -2.60
N ARG A 220 -9.60 57.28 -2.62
CA ARG A 220 -10.25 57.91 -3.77
C ARG A 220 -9.82 59.37 -3.82
N SER A 221 -9.05 59.75 -4.83
CA SER A 221 -8.78 61.15 -5.16
C SER A 221 -10.02 61.76 -5.79
N THR A 222 -10.53 62.82 -5.16
CA THR A 222 -11.47 63.78 -5.74
C THR A 222 -10.72 64.60 -6.80
N GLY A 223 -10.96 64.29 -8.08
CA GLY A 223 -10.58 65.13 -9.22
C GLY A 223 -11.78 65.95 -9.64
N GLN A 224 -11.80 67.21 -9.22
CA GLN A 224 -12.70 68.25 -9.66
C GLN A 224 -12.12 68.76 -10.99
N ASP A 225 -12.82 68.56 -12.11
CA ASP A 225 -12.45 69.17 -13.38
C ASP A 225 -13.61 70.06 -13.86
N ARG A 226 -13.28 71.35 -14.01
CA ARG A 226 -14.13 72.39 -14.56
C ARG A 226 -13.88 72.38 -16.05
N ASP A 227 -14.93 72.39 -16.87
CA ASP A 227 -14.98 73.25 -18.05
C ASP A 227 -16.39 73.29 -18.68
N ARG A 228 -16.82 74.53 -18.92
CA ARG A 228 -17.99 75.06 -19.66
C ARG A 228 -19.33 75.19 -18.92
#